data_AF-A0A9W9HA63-F1
#
_entry.id   AF-A0A9W9HA63-F1
#
_cell.length_a   1.000
_cell.length_b   1.000
_cell.length_c   1.000
_cell.angle_alpha   90.00
_cell.angle_beta   90.00
_cell.angle_gamma   90.00
#
_symmetry.space_group_name_H-M   'P 1'
#
loop_
_entity.id
_entity.type
_entity.pdbx_description
1 polymer ?
#
loop_
_entity_poly.entity_id
_entity_poly.type
_entity_poly.pdbx_seq_one_letter_code
_entity_poly.pdbx_strand_id
1 'polypeptide(L)'
;MCQTRPLNPGLGTLSKFPPEIIFKILDDMLYSEPRLTHKTLCTICQLTKTNKTLETLIKYQWIGQKAYTYIKDSVNAIEWHLDSDYAYDFLTRRGVDQQTIMPITGPADLGPDLLTSIIFDDCVDCFEWFASALPPTLMNCCNEGGWTFLSLALHARSGKLLYRFFSAGYPFEPSDFIAGYANALEIGPSNIGVAASSKDHVSFARMWRKLKEVLNGRGFQRTVRARISRQELAAIKSVAPPYLQKMLYEAGLTVLHPRSRYSPYYDGRRNR
;
A
#
# COMPACT_ATOMS: atom_id res chain seq x y z
N MET A 1 -11.10 -8.77 -8.91
CA MET A 1 -11.51 -9.94 -8.10
C MET A 1 -10.24 -10.76 -7.88
N CYS A 2 -9.88 -11.08 -6.64
CA CYS A 2 -9.02 -12.25 -6.44
C CYS A 2 -9.76 -13.39 -7.16
N GLN A 3 -9.17 -13.98 -8.19
CA GLN A 3 -9.79 -15.12 -8.84
C GLN A 3 -9.99 -16.14 -7.74
N THR A 4 -11.25 -16.36 -7.36
CA THR A 4 -11.68 -17.56 -6.65
C THR A 4 -11.41 -18.71 -7.59
N ARG A 5 -10.17 -19.19 -7.63
CA ARG A 5 -9.95 -20.59 -7.97
C ARG A 5 -10.83 -21.35 -6.99
N PRO A 6 -11.74 -22.22 -7.47
CA PRO A 6 -12.45 -23.10 -6.57
C PRO A 6 -11.39 -23.81 -5.73
N LEU A 7 -11.65 -23.86 -4.41
CA LEU A 7 -10.86 -24.59 -3.45
C LEU A 7 -10.35 -25.87 -4.10
N ASN A 8 -9.03 -26.09 -4.03
CA ASN A 8 -8.52 -27.43 -4.21
C ASN A 8 -9.35 -28.30 -3.25
N PRO A 9 -10.11 -29.31 -3.72
CA PRO A 9 -11.12 -30.00 -2.91
C PRO A 9 -10.54 -30.85 -1.77
N GLY A 10 -9.24 -30.71 -1.46
CA GLY A 10 -8.48 -31.56 -0.56
C GLY A 10 -8.42 -31.12 0.90
N LEU A 11 -8.79 -29.89 1.27
CA LEU A 11 -8.79 -29.48 2.69
C LEU A 11 -10.15 -29.80 3.33
N GLY A 12 -10.46 -31.09 3.40
CA GLY A 12 -11.60 -31.61 4.16
C GLY A 12 -11.57 -31.13 5.62
N THR A 13 -12.74 -31.12 6.26
CA THR A 13 -13.07 -30.65 7.63
C THR A 13 -11.90 -30.58 8.63
N LEU A 14 -11.03 -29.57 8.52
CA LEU A 14 -9.95 -29.31 9.47
C LEU A 14 -10.48 -29.13 10.90
N SER A 15 -11.72 -28.64 11.02
CA SER A 15 -12.44 -28.49 12.28
C SER A 15 -12.73 -29.80 13.03
N LYS A 16 -12.52 -30.97 12.41
CA LYS A 16 -12.67 -32.28 13.08
C LYS A 16 -11.39 -32.74 13.77
N PHE A 17 -10.24 -32.11 13.47
CA PHE A 17 -9.00 -32.44 14.15
C PHE A 17 -8.94 -31.79 15.54
N PRO A 18 -8.26 -32.43 16.50
CA PRO A 18 -7.94 -31.79 17.77
C PRO A 18 -7.16 -30.48 17.55
N PRO A 19 -7.34 -29.46 18.41
CA PRO A 19 -6.63 -28.17 18.31
C PRO A 19 -5.11 -28.31 18.17
N GLU A 20 -4.51 -29.31 18.82
CA GLU A 20 -3.06 -29.58 18.79
C GLU A 20 -2.57 -29.94 17.39
N ILE A 21 -3.36 -30.72 16.65
CA ILE A 21 -3.02 -31.09 15.26
C ILE A 21 -3.21 -29.89 14.33
N ILE A 22 -4.23 -29.06 14.59
CA ILE A 22 -4.47 -27.83 13.84
C ILE A 22 -3.30 -26.85 14.05
N PHE A 23 -2.86 -26.64 15.29
CA PHE A 23 -1.70 -25.78 15.58
C PHE A 23 -0.42 -26.31 14.93
N LYS A 24 -0.17 -27.62 14.99
CA LYS A 24 1.00 -28.20 14.31
C LYS A 24 1.00 -27.96 12.79
N ILE A 25 -0.15 -28.13 12.13
CA ILE A 25 -0.28 -27.85 10.68
C ILE A 25 -0.01 -26.37 10.40
N LEU A 26 -0.55 -25.47 11.23
CA LEU A 26 -0.35 -24.04 11.08
C LEU A 26 1.12 -23.64 11.31
N ASP A 27 1.77 -24.21 12.31
CA ASP A 27 3.19 -23.99 12.60
C ASP A 27 4.06 -24.52 11.44
N ASP A 28 3.79 -25.73 10.94
CA ASP A 28 4.50 -26.30 9.79
C ASP A 28 4.36 -25.41 8.54
N MET A 29 3.19 -24.80 8.33
CA MET A 29 2.95 -23.83 7.24
C MET A 29 3.72 -22.52 7.42
N LEU A 30 4.02 -22.12 8.66
CA LEU A 30 4.79 -20.90 8.96
C LEU A 30 6.30 -21.14 8.84
N TYR A 31 6.78 -22.29 9.30
CA TYR A 31 8.22 -22.59 9.37
C TYR A 31 8.79 -23.22 8.07
N SER A 32 7.94 -23.52 7.08
CA SER A 32 8.39 -24.12 5.82
C SER A 32 9.13 -23.17 4.89
N GLU A 33 9.04 -21.86 5.09
CA GLU A 33 9.60 -20.83 4.21
C GLU A 33 10.45 -19.83 5.00
N PRO A 34 11.49 -19.22 4.39
CA PRO A 34 12.31 -18.21 5.05
C PRO A 34 11.50 -16.95 5.41
N ARG A 35 10.41 -16.68 4.69
CA ARG A 35 9.43 -15.61 4.96
C ARG A 35 8.01 -16.13 4.80
N LEU A 36 7.09 -15.66 5.63
CA LEU A 36 5.67 -15.93 5.43
C LEU A 36 5.19 -15.27 4.13
N THR A 37 4.65 -16.08 3.21
CA THR A 37 4.15 -15.56 1.93
C THR A 37 2.68 -15.13 2.04
N HIS A 38 2.25 -14.19 1.17
CA HIS A 38 0.84 -13.83 1.07
C HIS A 38 -0.04 -15.06 0.75
N LYS A 39 0.43 -16.01 -0.08
CA LYS A 39 -0.34 -17.22 -0.41
C LYS A 39 -0.65 -18.06 0.83
N THR A 40 0.35 -18.24 1.71
CA THR A 40 0.17 -18.96 2.97
C THR A 40 -0.81 -18.24 3.88
N LEU A 41 -0.64 -16.92 4.09
CA LEU A 41 -1.56 -16.14 4.91
C LEU A 41 -2.98 -16.12 4.33
N CYS A 42 -3.12 -15.99 3.02
CA CYS A 42 -4.42 -16.00 2.33
C CYS A 42 -5.13 -17.34 2.54
N THR A 43 -4.40 -18.45 2.52
CA THR A 43 -4.93 -19.77 2.85
C THR A 43 -5.43 -19.82 4.30
N ILE A 44 -4.64 -19.31 5.26
CA ILE A 44 -5.04 -19.22 6.68
C ILE A 44 -6.29 -18.35 6.84
N CYS A 45 -6.33 -17.17 6.21
CA CYS A 45 -7.48 -16.27 6.23
C CYS A 45 -8.73 -16.95 5.66
N GLN A 46 -8.60 -17.69 4.56
CA GLN A 46 -9.71 -18.47 4.00
C GLN A 46 -10.18 -19.56 4.96
N LEU A 47 -9.28 -20.27 5.64
CA LEU A 47 -9.64 -21.29 6.63
C LEU A 47 -10.50 -20.68 7.75
N THR A 48 -10.16 -19.50 8.26
CA THR A 48 -10.99 -18.82 9.28
C THR A 48 -12.41 -18.54 8.81
N LYS A 49 -12.63 -18.33 7.51
CA LYS A 49 -13.97 -18.08 6.94
C LYS A 49 -14.82 -19.35 6.82
N THR A 50 -14.20 -20.53 6.83
CA THR A 50 -14.93 -21.80 6.62
C THR A 50 -15.62 -22.32 7.88
N ASN A 51 -15.14 -21.94 9.08
CA ASN A 51 -15.65 -22.51 10.33
C ASN A 51 -15.36 -21.58 11.54
N LYS A 52 -16.39 -21.27 12.35
CA LYS A 52 -16.27 -20.42 13.56
C LYS A 52 -15.31 -20.98 14.62
N THR A 53 -15.22 -22.30 14.77
CA THR A 53 -14.25 -22.95 15.65
C THR A 53 -12.84 -22.71 15.15
N LEU A 54 -12.59 -22.84 13.84
CA LEU A 54 -11.28 -22.51 13.26
C LEU A 54 -10.97 -21.02 13.38
N GLU A 55 -11.95 -20.15 13.15
CA GLU A 55 -11.80 -18.72 13.41
C GLU A 55 -11.38 -18.46 14.86
N THR A 56 -12.05 -19.11 15.81
CA THR A 56 -11.77 -18.94 17.23
C THR A 56 -10.38 -19.42 17.60
N LEU A 57 -10.01 -20.62 17.14
CA LEU A 57 -8.70 -21.21 17.36
C LEU A 57 -7.60 -20.34 16.74
N ILE A 58 -7.75 -19.94 15.49
CA ILE A 58 -6.73 -19.20 14.75
C ILE A 58 -6.65 -17.75 15.26
N LYS A 59 -7.75 -16.99 15.28
CA LYS A 59 -7.72 -15.56 15.65
C LYS A 59 -7.50 -15.33 17.13
N TYR A 60 -8.11 -16.11 18.02
CA TYR A 60 -8.11 -15.80 19.45
C TYR A 60 -7.15 -16.66 20.28
N GLN A 61 -6.87 -17.91 19.87
CA GLN A 61 -6.01 -18.80 20.66
C GLN A 61 -4.60 -18.89 20.11
N TRP A 62 -4.44 -19.05 18.80
CA TRP A 62 -3.15 -19.07 18.12
C TRP A 62 -2.57 -17.66 18.03
N ILE A 63 -3.38 -16.71 17.55
CA ILE A 63 -2.97 -15.31 17.40
C ILE A 63 -3.25 -14.52 18.67
N GLY A 64 -4.46 -14.59 19.22
CA GLY A 64 -4.93 -13.69 20.29
C GLY A 64 -4.21 -13.79 21.64
N GLN A 65 -3.44 -14.85 21.93
CA GLN A 65 -2.62 -14.89 23.15
C GLN A 65 -1.37 -13.99 23.08
N LYS A 66 -0.91 -13.64 21.86
CA LYS A 66 0.33 -12.86 21.65
C LYS A 66 0.30 -12.01 20.38
N ALA A 67 -0.84 -11.65 19.80
CA ALA A 67 -0.97 -11.20 18.40
C ALA A 67 0.04 -10.12 17.97
N TYR A 68 0.20 -9.06 18.78
CA TYR A 68 1.14 -7.99 18.49
C TYR A 68 2.61 -8.45 18.64
N THR A 69 2.89 -9.29 19.62
CA THR A 69 4.21 -9.84 19.94
C THR A 69 4.57 -11.04 19.07
N TYR A 70 3.61 -11.77 18.50
CA TYR A 70 3.83 -12.99 17.72
C TYR A 70 3.89 -12.71 16.22
N ILE A 71 3.05 -11.79 15.71
CA ILE A 71 3.20 -11.23 14.35
C ILE A 71 4.53 -10.46 14.25
N LYS A 72 4.99 -9.85 15.35
CA LYS A 72 6.26 -9.13 15.45
C LYS A 72 7.47 -10.02 15.78
N ASP A 73 7.35 -11.00 16.68
CA ASP A 73 8.49 -11.77 17.21
C ASP A 73 8.50 -13.27 16.81
N SER A 74 7.44 -13.82 16.19
CA SER A 74 7.33 -15.28 15.97
C SER A 74 7.03 -15.70 14.53
N VAL A 75 6.49 -14.80 13.70
CA VAL A 75 6.50 -14.98 12.25
C VAL A 75 7.79 -14.37 11.73
N ASN A 76 8.77 -15.22 11.38
CA ASN A 76 10.03 -14.81 10.75
C ASN A 76 9.78 -13.80 9.61
N ALA A 77 10.00 -12.50 9.88
CA ALA A 77 10.00 -11.39 8.93
C ALA A 77 8.66 -10.69 8.57
N ILE A 78 7.88 -10.24 9.56
CA ILE A 78 7.02 -9.05 9.36
C ILE A 78 7.64 -7.90 10.16
N GLU A 79 8.79 -7.41 9.69
CA GLU A 79 9.33 -6.15 10.20
C GLU A 79 8.54 -5.01 9.53
N TRP A 80 7.76 -4.29 10.33
CA TRP A 80 6.99 -3.13 9.92
C TRP A 80 6.97 -2.11 11.04
N HIS A 81 6.61 -0.87 10.71
CA HIS A 81 6.67 0.27 11.60
C HIS A 81 5.32 0.98 11.63
N LEU A 82 4.94 1.46 12.83
CA LEU A 82 3.61 2.04 13.05
C LEU A 82 3.40 3.32 12.25
N ASP A 83 4.46 4.13 12.12
CA ASP A 83 4.49 5.36 11.38
C ASP A 83 5.90 5.65 10.84
N SER A 84 6.03 6.74 10.06
CA SER A 84 7.29 7.17 9.47
C SER A 84 8.31 7.63 10.50
N ASP A 85 7.91 8.21 11.64
CA ASP A 85 8.83 8.68 12.67
C ASP A 85 9.50 7.49 13.38
N TYR A 86 8.71 6.48 13.75
CA TYR A 86 9.20 5.24 14.33
C TYR A 86 10.11 4.48 13.35
N ALA A 87 9.73 4.43 12.07
CA ALA A 87 10.56 3.83 11.03
C ALA A 87 11.90 4.58 10.86
N TYR A 88 11.87 5.92 10.82
CA TYR A 88 13.06 6.75 10.72
C TYR A 88 14.03 6.47 11.86
N ASP A 89 13.55 6.52 13.11
CA ASP A 89 14.35 6.26 14.31
C ASP A 89 14.95 4.85 14.28
N PHE A 90 14.15 3.86 13.89
CA PHE A 90 14.58 2.47 13.85
C PHE A 90 15.67 2.23 12.80
N LEU A 91 15.45 2.70 11.56
CA LEU A 91 16.38 2.55 10.45
C LEU A 91 17.70 3.31 10.72
N THR A 92 17.60 4.51 11.30
CA THR A 92 18.77 5.31 11.70
C THR A 92 19.59 4.58 12.77
N ARG A 93 18.96 4.00 13.79
CA ARG A 93 19.65 3.23 14.84
C ARG A 93 20.30 1.95 14.32
N ARG A 94 19.74 1.35 13.26
CA ARG A 94 20.36 0.22 12.56
C ARG A 94 21.53 0.64 11.66
N GLY A 95 21.81 1.94 11.53
CA GLY A 95 22.88 2.43 10.67
C GLY A 95 22.58 2.25 9.18
N VAL A 96 21.31 2.17 8.80
CA VAL A 96 20.92 2.14 7.38
C VAL A 96 21.35 3.45 6.74
N ASP A 97 22.30 3.38 5.81
CA ASP A 97 22.74 4.55 5.07
C ASP A 97 21.61 5.00 4.12
N GLN A 98 21.36 6.30 4.13
CA GLN A 98 20.48 7.03 3.23
C GLN A 98 20.73 6.74 1.74
N GLN A 99 21.94 6.32 1.36
CA GLN A 99 22.27 5.92 -0.01
C GLN A 99 21.96 4.44 -0.33
N THR A 100 21.58 3.66 0.68
CA THR A 100 21.37 2.20 0.60
C THR A 100 19.94 1.79 0.94
N ILE A 101 18.98 2.68 0.71
CA ILE A 101 17.56 2.44 0.95
C ILE A 101 17.15 1.12 0.28
N MET A 102 16.51 0.25 1.06
CA MET A 102 16.01 -1.02 0.57
C MET A 102 15.08 -0.78 -0.63
N PRO A 103 15.21 -1.57 -1.72
CA PRO A 103 14.29 -1.47 -2.84
C PRO A 103 12.84 -1.59 -2.38
N ILE A 104 11.92 -0.87 -3.03
CA ILE A 104 10.48 -0.92 -2.70
C ILE A 104 9.89 -2.33 -2.85
N THR A 105 10.54 -3.18 -3.65
CA THR A 105 10.19 -4.60 -3.86
C THR A 105 10.79 -5.54 -2.81
N GLY A 106 11.53 -5.02 -1.83
CA GLY A 106 12.30 -5.80 -0.87
C GLY A 106 13.68 -6.24 -1.39
N PRO A 107 14.46 -6.95 -0.55
CA PRO A 107 15.77 -7.50 -0.91
C PRO A 107 15.67 -8.50 -2.07
N ALA A 108 16.69 -8.56 -2.93
CA ALA A 108 16.65 -9.41 -4.13
C ALA A 108 16.61 -10.92 -3.84
N ASP A 109 17.19 -11.33 -2.71
CA ASP A 109 17.30 -12.71 -2.25
C ASP A 109 16.08 -13.20 -1.45
N LEU A 110 15.36 -12.28 -0.78
CA LEU A 110 14.23 -12.61 0.08
C LEU A 110 12.87 -12.17 -0.47
N GLY A 111 12.85 -11.21 -1.40
CA GLY A 111 11.64 -10.58 -1.90
C GLY A 111 10.95 -9.68 -0.87
N PRO A 112 9.72 -9.22 -1.16
CA PRO A 112 8.99 -8.33 -0.28
C PRO A 112 8.62 -9.02 1.04
N ASP A 113 8.53 -8.25 2.13
CA ASP A 113 7.91 -8.73 3.37
C ASP A 113 6.42 -9.09 3.14
N LEU A 114 5.80 -9.73 4.14
CA LEU A 114 4.42 -10.21 4.02
C LEU A 114 3.42 -9.08 3.72
N LEU A 115 3.55 -7.92 4.38
CA LEU A 115 2.59 -6.82 4.21
C LEU A 115 2.79 -6.17 2.85
N THR A 116 4.03 -5.97 2.43
CA THR A 116 4.34 -5.53 1.07
C THR A 116 3.77 -6.50 0.03
N SER A 117 3.91 -7.81 0.25
CA SER A 117 3.34 -8.84 -0.64
C SER A 117 1.80 -8.77 -0.73
N ILE A 118 1.11 -8.63 0.42
CA ILE A 118 -0.35 -8.47 0.46
C ILE A 118 -0.80 -7.21 -0.29
N ILE A 119 -0.06 -6.12 -0.13
CA ILE A 119 -0.34 -4.86 -0.82
C ILE A 119 -0.13 -5.04 -2.33
N PHE A 120 0.98 -5.65 -2.74
CA PHE A 120 1.30 -5.87 -4.15
C PHE A 120 0.26 -6.76 -4.85
N ASP A 121 -0.23 -7.78 -4.15
CA ASP A 121 -1.30 -8.66 -4.65
C ASP A 121 -2.71 -8.04 -4.58
N ASP A 122 -2.84 -6.80 -4.08
CA ASP A 122 -4.09 -6.04 -3.97
C ASP A 122 -5.19 -6.84 -3.24
N CYS A 123 -4.78 -7.53 -2.16
CA CYS A 123 -5.62 -8.44 -1.40
C CYS A 123 -6.25 -7.75 -0.18
N VAL A 124 -7.42 -7.13 -0.39
CA VAL A 124 -8.16 -6.41 0.66
C VAL A 124 -8.47 -7.30 1.86
N ASP A 125 -8.86 -8.55 1.66
CA ASP A 125 -9.25 -9.42 2.77
C ASP A 125 -8.10 -9.68 3.75
N CYS A 126 -6.91 -10.01 3.24
CA CYS A 126 -5.72 -10.22 4.08
C CYS A 126 -5.25 -8.91 4.71
N PHE A 127 -5.36 -7.80 3.98
CA PHE A 127 -4.99 -6.49 4.49
C PHE A 127 -5.91 -6.04 5.63
N GLU A 128 -7.24 -6.19 5.49
CA GLU A 128 -8.22 -5.87 6.53
C GLU A 128 -8.07 -6.79 7.74
N TRP A 129 -7.74 -8.06 7.51
CA TRP A 129 -7.43 -8.99 8.58
C TRP A 129 -6.25 -8.50 9.42
N PHE A 130 -5.17 -8.04 8.78
CA PHE A 130 -4.04 -7.39 9.46
C PHE A 130 -4.46 -6.06 10.13
N ALA A 131 -5.15 -5.18 9.40
CA ALA A 131 -5.57 -3.87 9.89
C ALA A 131 -6.50 -3.97 11.11
N SER A 132 -7.31 -5.03 11.21
CA SER A 132 -8.17 -5.29 12.37
C SER A 132 -7.40 -5.53 13.67
N ALA A 133 -6.12 -5.91 13.58
CA ALA A 133 -5.22 -6.05 14.71
C ALA A 133 -4.50 -4.75 15.07
N LEU A 134 -4.62 -3.70 14.24
CA LEU A 134 -4.00 -2.40 14.47
C LEU A 134 -4.94 -1.43 15.20
N PRO A 135 -4.39 -0.49 15.99
CA PRO A 135 -5.16 0.65 16.47
C PRO A 135 -5.78 1.41 15.27
N PRO A 136 -7.09 1.74 15.29
CA PRO A 136 -7.74 2.47 14.19
C PRO A 136 -7.10 3.81 13.82
N THR A 137 -6.29 4.37 14.73
CA THR A 137 -5.57 5.63 14.59
C THR A 137 -4.25 5.51 13.81
N LEU A 138 -3.78 4.30 13.49
CA LEU A 138 -2.41 4.07 13.00
C LEU A 138 -2.42 3.29 11.69
N MET A 139 -2.59 4.00 10.57
CA MET A 139 -2.45 3.43 9.21
C MET A 139 -1.41 4.16 8.37
N ASN A 140 -0.60 5.03 8.99
CA ASN A 140 0.59 5.63 8.37
C ASN A 140 1.79 4.67 8.40
N CYS A 141 1.53 3.36 8.40
CA CYS A 141 2.53 2.34 8.62
C CYS A 141 3.54 2.27 7.47
N CYS A 142 4.73 1.79 7.81
CA CYS A 142 5.81 1.55 6.87
C CYS A 142 6.23 0.07 6.93
N ASN A 143 6.73 -0.47 5.81
CA ASN A 143 7.34 -1.79 5.80
C ASN A 143 8.77 -1.78 6.40
N GLU A 144 9.46 -2.92 6.36
CA GLU A 144 10.83 -3.10 6.89
C GLU A 144 11.85 -2.11 6.29
N GLY A 145 11.63 -1.68 5.05
CA GLY A 145 12.48 -0.72 4.35
C GLY A 145 12.07 0.74 4.59
N GLY A 146 11.07 1.00 5.43
CA GLY A 146 10.55 2.33 5.68
C GLY A 146 9.60 2.86 4.60
N TRP A 147 9.19 2.05 3.63
CA TRP A 147 8.21 2.47 2.61
C TRP A 147 6.80 2.51 3.18
N THR A 148 6.13 3.64 3.06
CA THR A 148 4.75 3.78 3.54
C THR A 148 3.81 2.83 2.79
N PHE A 149 2.79 2.30 3.46
CA PHE A 149 1.83 1.41 2.79
C PHE A 149 1.09 2.08 1.63
N LEU A 150 0.92 3.41 1.69
CA LEU A 150 0.42 4.18 0.57
C LEU A 150 1.38 4.12 -0.63
N SER A 151 2.68 4.37 -0.43
CA SER A 151 3.65 4.34 -1.51
C SER A 151 3.75 2.95 -2.14
N LEU A 152 3.69 1.89 -1.33
CA LEU A 152 3.63 0.50 -1.80
C LEU A 152 2.40 0.26 -2.68
N ALA A 153 1.22 0.67 -2.24
CA ALA A 153 -0.03 0.48 -2.98
C ALA A 153 -0.03 1.30 -4.28
N LEU A 154 0.50 2.53 -4.26
CA LEU A 154 0.63 3.38 -5.44
C LEU A 154 1.62 2.79 -6.46
N HIS A 155 2.75 2.26 -5.98
CA HIS A 155 3.76 1.62 -6.81
C HIS A 155 3.20 0.37 -7.51
N ALA A 156 2.54 -0.51 -6.75
CA ALA A 156 1.96 -1.74 -7.26
C ALA A 156 0.63 -1.55 -8.03
N ARG A 157 0.08 -0.32 -8.04
CA ARG A 157 -1.24 0.00 -8.63
C ARG A 157 -2.35 -0.85 -8.01
N SER A 158 -2.31 -1.01 -6.69
CA SER A 158 -3.25 -1.83 -5.92
C SER A 158 -4.62 -1.16 -5.82
N GLY A 159 -5.37 -1.19 -6.91
CA GLY A 159 -6.56 -0.37 -7.10
C GLY A 159 -7.66 -0.58 -6.07
N LYS A 160 -7.82 -1.80 -5.52
CA LYS A 160 -8.80 -2.08 -4.47
C LYS A 160 -8.36 -1.49 -3.13
N LEU A 161 -7.09 -1.66 -2.77
CA LEU A 161 -6.53 -1.07 -1.56
C LEU A 161 -6.47 0.46 -1.63
N LEU A 162 -6.06 1.03 -2.76
CA LEU A 162 -6.09 2.47 -2.99
C LEU A 162 -7.53 3.02 -2.92
N TYR A 163 -8.52 2.29 -3.45
CA TYR A 163 -9.91 2.67 -3.26
C TYR A 163 -10.29 2.71 -1.78
N ARG A 164 -9.92 1.68 -1.00
CA ARG A 164 -10.12 1.66 0.46
C ARG A 164 -9.47 2.84 1.16
N PHE A 165 -8.19 3.11 0.89
CA PHE A 165 -7.41 4.19 1.48
C PHE A 165 -7.97 5.59 1.23
N PHE A 166 -8.75 5.80 0.17
CA PHE A 166 -9.30 7.13 -0.13
C PHE A 166 -10.80 7.25 0.14
N SER A 167 -11.53 6.13 0.22
CA SER A 167 -13.00 6.14 0.29
C SER A 167 -13.55 5.80 1.68
N ALA A 168 -12.79 5.13 2.54
CA ALA A 168 -13.34 4.52 3.75
C ALA A 168 -13.33 5.44 5.00
N GLY A 169 -13.09 6.74 4.88
CA GLY A 169 -12.93 7.62 6.05
C GLY A 169 -11.61 7.39 6.80
N TYR A 170 -10.72 6.60 6.20
CA TYR A 170 -9.35 6.34 6.64
C TYR A 170 -8.36 7.01 5.67
N PRO A 171 -7.14 7.34 6.10
CA PRO A 171 -6.73 7.47 7.51
C PRO A 171 -7.34 8.72 8.17
N PHE A 172 -7.19 8.84 9.49
CA PHE A 172 -7.70 9.98 10.27
C PHE A 172 -7.13 11.34 9.81
N GLU A 173 -5.90 11.36 9.31
CA GLU A 173 -5.22 12.54 8.77
C GLU A 173 -4.87 12.34 7.28
N PRO A 174 -5.84 12.50 6.35
CA PRO A 174 -5.61 12.22 4.93
C PRO A 174 -4.60 13.17 4.28
N SER A 175 -4.40 14.38 4.81
CA SER A 175 -3.46 15.35 4.25
C SER A 175 -2.02 14.87 4.38
N ASP A 176 -1.59 14.46 5.56
CA ASP A 176 -0.20 14.06 5.80
C ASP A 176 0.09 12.68 5.25
N PHE A 177 -0.90 11.78 5.31
CA PHE A 177 -0.81 10.50 4.62
C PHE A 177 -0.56 10.64 3.12
N ILE A 178 -1.31 11.53 2.44
CA ILE A 178 -1.18 11.72 0.98
C ILE A 178 0.02 12.59 0.61
N ALA A 179 0.29 13.66 1.37
CA ALA A 179 1.33 14.63 1.06
C ALA A 179 2.69 14.30 1.67
N GLY A 180 2.79 13.26 2.48
CA GLY A 180 4.02 12.79 3.09
C GLY A 180 5.02 12.20 2.10
N TYR A 181 6.19 11.84 2.64
CA TYR A 181 7.23 11.14 1.89
C TYR A 181 6.85 9.69 1.61
N ALA A 182 7.35 9.14 0.50
CA ALA A 182 7.11 7.75 0.18
C ALA A 182 7.87 6.78 1.09
N ASN A 183 9.02 7.23 1.61
CA ASN A 183 9.89 6.50 2.52
C ASN A 183 10.14 7.31 3.80
N ALA A 184 10.22 6.62 4.93
CA ALA A 184 10.44 7.17 6.26
C ALA A 184 11.75 7.94 6.41
N LEU A 185 12.80 7.59 5.66
CA LEU A 185 14.06 8.34 5.65
C LEU A 185 13.96 9.69 4.92
N GLU A 186 12.76 10.06 4.44
CA GLU A 186 12.46 11.29 3.71
C GLU A 186 13.28 11.48 2.42
N ILE A 187 13.76 10.38 1.86
CA ILE A 187 14.57 10.36 0.65
C ILE A 187 13.78 9.77 -0.50
N GLY A 188 13.95 10.39 -1.66
CA GLY A 188 13.27 9.99 -2.88
C GLY A 188 11.93 10.71 -3.05
N PRO A 189 10.98 10.10 -3.77
CA PRO A 189 9.76 10.79 -4.15
C PRO A 189 8.80 10.97 -2.97
N SER A 190 7.91 11.95 -3.08
CA SER A 190 6.72 11.99 -2.22
C SER A 190 5.71 10.93 -2.64
N ASN A 191 4.72 10.65 -1.80
CA ASN A 191 3.58 9.81 -2.20
C ASN A 191 2.89 10.36 -3.46
N ILE A 192 2.85 11.69 -3.62
CA ILE A 192 2.34 12.34 -4.82
C ILE A 192 3.22 12.02 -6.03
N GLY A 193 4.54 12.05 -5.89
CA GLY A 193 5.49 11.67 -6.94
C GLY A 193 5.38 10.20 -7.35
N VAL A 194 5.24 9.29 -6.38
CA VAL A 194 5.03 7.86 -6.66
C VAL A 194 3.72 7.64 -7.41
N ALA A 195 2.62 8.23 -6.94
CA ALA A 195 1.32 8.10 -7.59
C ALA A 195 1.34 8.59 -9.04
N ALA A 196 2.10 9.65 -9.30
CA ALA A 196 2.11 10.29 -10.59
C ALA A 196 3.07 9.60 -11.59
N SER A 197 4.12 8.93 -11.10
CA SER A 197 5.01 8.08 -11.90
C SER A 197 4.45 6.67 -12.15
N SER A 198 3.47 6.22 -11.36
CA SER A 198 2.91 4.87 -11.47
C SER A 198 2.17 4.60 -12.78
N LYS A 199 1.77 5.62 -13.55
CA LYS A 199 0.87 5.53 -14.73
C LYS A 199 -0.55 5.05 -14.40
N ASP A 200 -0.91 4.84 -13.14
CA ASP A 200 -2.29 4.61 -12.72
C ASP A 200 -3.01 5.95 -12.54
N HIS A 201 -3.48 6.50 -13.65
CA HIS A 201 -4.09 7.82 -13.66
C HIS A 201 -5.45 7.85 -12.95
N VAL A 202 -6.13 6.71 -12.77
CA VAL A 202 -7.42 6.63 -12.07
C VAL A 202 -7.20 6.80 -10.56
N SER A 203 -6.26 6.03 -10.00
CA SER A 203 -5.91 6.14 -8.59
C SER A 203 -5.25 7.48 -8.28
N PHE A 204 -4.38 8.00 -9.16
CA PHE A 204 -3.84 9.35 -9.02
C PHE A 204 -4.95 10.40 -8.95
N ALA A 205 -5.91 10.37 -9.89
CA ALA A 205 -7.00 11.35 -9.90
C ALA A 205 -7.91 11.25 -8.67
N ARG A 206 -8.05 10.05 -8.08
CA ARG A 206 -8.79 9.85 -6.83
C ARG A 206 -8.04 10.42 -5.64
N MET A 207 -6.76 10.09 -5.49
CA MET A 207 -5.88 10.63 -4.46
C MET A 207 -5.84 12.17 -4.50
N TRP A 208 -5.69 12.74 -5.69
CA TRP A 208 -5.63 14.19 -5.87
C TRP A 208 -6.93 14.91 -5.50
N ARG A 209 -8.08 14.33 -5.87
CA ARG A 209 -9.39 14.87 -5.47
C ARG A 209 -9.55 14.81 -3.96
N LYS A 210 -9.20 13.68 -3.34
CA LYS A 210 -9.23 13.53 -1.89
C LYS A 210 -8.35 14.57 -1.19
N LEU A 211 -7.14 14.80 -1.69
CA LEU A 211 -6.24 15.84 -1.16
C LEU A 211 -6.82 17.26 -1.30
N LYS A 212 -7.46 17.56 -2.45
CA LYS A 212 -8.13 18.84 -2.70
C LYS A 212 -9.39 19.03 -1.85
N GLU A 213 -10.07 17.94 -1.47
CA GLU A 213 -11.22 17.98 -0.58
C GLU A 213 -10.81 18.29 0.87
N VAL A 214 -9.72 17.68 1.35
CA VAL A 214 -9.27 17.86 2.75
C VAL A 214 -8.46 19.15 2.97
N LEU A 215 -7.86 19.72 1.92
CA LEU A 215 -7.12 20.98 1.99
C LEU A 215 -7.91 22.12 1.34
N ASN A 216 -7.95 23.29 1.98
CA ASN A 216 -8.50 24.49 1.33
C ASN A 216 -7.68 24.89 0.08
N GLY A 217 -8.26 25.68 -0.84
CA GLY A 217 -7.63 25.96 -2.14
C GLY A 217 -6.18 26.50 -2.08
N ARG A 218 -5.85 27.38 -1.11
CA ARG A 218 -4.47 27.88 -0.93
C ARG A 218 -3.55 26.84 -0.28
N GLY A 219 -4.05 26.14 0.74
CA GLY A 219 -3.33 25.07 1.43
C GLY A 219 -2.98 23.94 0.47
N PHE A 220 -3.93 23.53 -0.36
CA PHE A 220 -3.75 22.54 -1.41
C PHE A 220 -2.61 22.91 -2.37
N GLN A 221 -2.64 24.11 -2.95
CA GLN A 221 -1.60 24.57 -3.87
C GLN A 221 -0.23 24.65 -3.19
N ARG A 222 -0.16 25.16 -1.95
CA ARG A 222 1.08 25.24 -1.19
C ARG A 222 1.67 23.87 -0.90
N THR A 223 0.85 22.93 -0.42
CA THR A 223 1.28 21.56 -0.09
C THR A 223 1.80 20.84 -1.33
N VAL A 224 1.04 20.87 -2.41
CA VAL A 224 1.41 20.20 -3.66
C VAL A 224 2.71 20.78 -4.26
N ARG A 225 2.90 22.10 -4.21
CA ARG A 225 4.15 22.75 -4.66
C ARG A 225 5.36 22.40 -3.79
N ALA A 226 5.17 22.25 -2.49
CA ALA A 226 6.24 21.90 -1.57
C ALA A 226 6.68 20.43 -1.69
N ARG A 227 5.76 19.54 -2.09
CA ARG A 227 5.97 18.08 -2.06
C ARG A 227 6.30 17.45 -3.41
N ILE A 228 6.11 18.17 -4.53
CA ILE A 228 6.50 17.70 -5.85
C ILE A 228 7.76 18.46 -6.30
N SER A 229 8.87 17.75 -6.40
CA SER A 229 10.12 18.24 -6.97
C SER A 229 9.99 18.57 -8.46
N ARG A 230 10.91 19.37 -8.99
CA ARG A 230 10.94 19.68 -10.43
C ARG A 230 11.15 18.44 -11.30
N GLN A 231 11.93 17.47 -10.82
CA GLN A 231 12.19 16.22 -11.53
C GLN A 231 10.95 15.34 -11.59
N GLU A 232 10.25 15.17 -10.46
CA GLU A 232 8.96 14.46 -10.43
C GLU A 232 7.97 15.16 -11.37
N LEU A 233 7.82 16.48 -11.29
CA LEU A 233 6.91 17.22 -12.16
C LEU A 233 7.21 17.02 -13.66
N ALA A 234 8.48 16.97 -14.05
CA ALA A 234 8.88 16.69 -15.42
C ALA A 234 8.51 15.25 -15.84
N ALA A 235 8.75 14.26 -14.98
CA ALA A 235 8.39 12.87 -15.20
C ALA A 235 6.86 12.68 -15.30
N ILE A 236 6.08 13.39 -14.48
CA ILE A 236 4.62 13.36 -14.56
C ILE A 236 4.16 13.91 -15.90
N LYS A 237 4.69 15.07 -16.33
CA LYS A 237 4.31 15.71 -17.59
C LYS A 237 4.59 14.84 -18.81
N SER A 238 5.67 14.04 -18.81
CA SER A 238 6.02 13.22 -19.98
C SER A 238 5.04 12.07 -20.23
N VAL A 239 4.27 11.66 -19.22
CA VAL A 239 3.30 10.55 -19.32
C VAL A 239 1.86 10.95 -18.98
N ALA A 240 1.61 12.21 -18.61
CA ALA A 240 0.32 12.69 -18.15
C ALA A 240 -0.70 12.85 -19.29
N PRO A 241 -1.90 12.22 -19.19
CA PRO A 241 -3.00 12.48 -20.13
C PRO A 241 -3.54 13.90 -19.95
N PRO A 242 -4.28 14.44 -20.94
CA PRO A 242 -4.73 15.84 -20.95
C PRO A 242 -5.49 16.28 -19.70
N TYR A 243 -6.35 15.41 -19.14
CA TYR A 243 -7.10 15.75 -17.93
C TYR A 243 -6.18 15.88 -16.70
N LEU A 244 -5.11 15.09 -16.61
CA LEU A 244 -4.14 15.16 -15.52
C LEU A 244 -3.29 16.44 -15.65
N GLN A 245 -2.94 16.83 -16.88
CA GLN A 245 -2.28 18.12 -17.13
C GLN A 245 -3.14 19.31 -16.67
N LYS A 246 -4.46 19.27 -16.89
CA LYS A 246 -5.39 20.28 -16.38
C LYS A 246 -5.37 20.33 -14.84
N MET A 247 -5.34 19.18 -14.17
CA MET A 247 -5.26 19.12 -12.70
C MET A 247 -3.95 19.74 -12.16
N LEU A 248 -2.82 19.46 -12.81
CA LEU A 248 -1.54 20.07 -12.47
C LEU A 248 -1.51 21.59 -12.72
N TYR A 249 -2.18 22.06 -13.78
CA TYR A 249 -2.37 23.49 -14.04
C TYR A 249 -3.22 24.17 -12.97
N GLU A 250 -4.34 23.57 -12.56
CA GLU A 250 -5.21 24.10 -11.49
C GLU A 250 -4.49 24.18 -10.14
N ALA A 251 -3.56 23.26 -9.87
CA ALA A 251 -2.67 23.33 -8.70
C ALA A 251 -1.55 24.37 -8.85
N GLY A 252 -1.45 25.05 -10.01
CA GLY A 252 -0.45 26.05 -10.29
C GLY A 252 0.97 25.48 -10.36
N LEU A 253 1.11 24.21 -10.75
CA LEU A 253 2.40 23.54 -10.99
C LEU A 253 2.87 23.69 -12.44
N THR A 254 1.95 23.96 -13.35
CA THR A 254 2.24 24.03 -14.79
C THR A 254 1.59 25.25 -15.38
N VAL A 255 2.16 25.72 -16.49
CA VAL A 255 1.53 26.69 -17.37
C VAL A 255 0.98 25.90 -18.55
N LEU A 256 -0.32 25.95 -18.80
CA LEU A 256 -0.90 25.35 -20.00
C LEU A 256 -0.33 26.08 -21.22
N HIS A 257 0.38 25.35 -22.08
CA HIS A 257 0.85 25.90 -23.35
C HIS A 257 -0.38 26.33 -24.18
N PRO A 258 -0.38 27.50 -24.86
CA PRO A 258 -1.54 28.02 -25.57
C PRO A 258 -2.18 27.07 -26.60
N ARG A 259 -1.42 26.08 -27.10
CA ARG A 259 -1.90 25.06 -28.06
C ARG A 259 -2.87 24.05 -27.47
N SER A 260 -2.95 23.91 -26.15
CA SER A 260 -3.90 23.00 -25.47
C SER A 260 -5.27 23.63 -25.22
N ARG A 261 -5.45 24.92 -25.55
CA ARG A 261 -6.73 25.63 -25.37
C ARG A 261 -7.76 25.34 -26.47
N TYR A 262 -7.35 24.73 -27.58
CA TYR A 262 -8.24 24.38 -28.70
C TYR A 262 -7.80 23.08 -29.38
N SER A 263 -8.56 22.00 -29.16
CA SER A 263 -8.91 21.11 -30.26
C SER A 263 -10.20 20.36 -29.94
N PRO A 264 -11.36 20.91 -30.34
CA PRO A 264 -12.62 20.17 -30.32
C PRO A 264 -12.81 19.32 -31.59
N TYR A 265 -11.96 19.47 -32.61
CA TYR A 265 -12.11 18.77 -33.89
C TYR A 265 -10.75 18.50 -34.54
N TYR A 266 -10.26 17.27 -34.40
CA TYR A 266 -9.52 16.64 -35.49
C TYR A 266 -10.57 16.27 -36.55
N ASP A 267 -11.01 17.23 -37.36
CA ASP A 267 -11.65 16.89 -38.63
C ASP A 267 -10.59 17.04 -39.71
N GLY A 268 -10.08 15.89 -40.15
CA GLY A 268 -9.07 15.76 -41.19
C GLY A 268 -9.62 16.08 -42.57
N ARG A 269 -10.08 17.31 -42.80
CA ARG A 269 -10.34 17.81 -44.14
C ARG A 269 -9.25 18.79 -44.55
N ARG A 270 -8.22 18.21 -45.16
CA ARG A 270 -7.49 18.87 -46.25
C ARG A 270 -8.53 19.29 -47.29
N ASN A 271 -8.79 20.58 -47.41
CA ASN A 271 -9.24 21.14 -48.67
C ASN A 271 -8.10 21.98 -49.25
N ARG A 272 -8.00 21.83 -50.57
CA ARG A 272 -6.91 22.19 -51.48
C ARG A 272 -6.57 23.67 -51.47
#